data_AF-A0A9D2B516-F1
#
_entry.id   AF-A0A9D2B516-F1
#
_cell.length_a   1.000
_cell.length_b   1.000
_cell.length_c   1.000
_cell.angle_alpha   90.00
_cell.angle_beta   90.00
_cell.angle_gamma   90.00
#
_symmetry.space_group_name_H-M   'P 1'
#
loop_
_entity.id
_entity.type
_entity.pdbx_description
1 polymer ?
#
loop_
_entity_poly.entity_id
_entity_poly.type
_entity_poly.pdbx_seq_one_letter_code
_entity_poly.pdbx_strand_id
1 'polypeptide(L)' 'GRLSARAGQGMGVGLLTARLGLRTQRLTRPLVFGDSEAPRMADLRHELWQQLRHLDGPRKQSK' A
#
# COMPACT_ATOMS: atom_id res chain seq x y z
N GLY A 1 20.27 3.13 0.20
CA GLY A 1 19.16 3.80 -0.49
C GLY A 1 18.86 5.10 0.20
N ARG A 2 18.61 6.19 -0.55
CA ARG A 2 18.01 7.39 0.06
C ARG A 2 16.58 7.50 -0.45
N LEU A 3 15.64 6.96 0.32
CA LEU A 3 14.25 7.35 0.18
C LEU A 3 14.15 8.86 0.40
N SER A 4 13.45 9.55 -0.49
CA SER A 4 13.30 11.01 -0.37
C SER A 4 12.18 11.36 0.60
N ALA A 5 12.27 12.55 1.22
CA ALA A 5 11.18 13.10 2.03
C ALA A 5 9.86 13.19 1.23
N ARG A 6 9.95 13.49 -0.09
CA ARG A 6 8.81 13.52 -1.01
C ARG A 6 8.17 12.14 -1.19
N ALA A 7 8.96 11.06 -1.22
CA ALA A 7 8.43 9.70 -1.26
C ALA A 7 7.65 9.36 0.02
N GLY A 8 8.16 9.75 1.19
CA GLY A 8 7.46 9.60 2.47
C GLY A 8 6.14 10.36 2.51
N GLN A 9 6.11 11.60 1.99
CA GLN A 9 4.88 12.39 1.87
C GLN A 9 3.87 11.74 0.91
N GLY A 10 4.32 11.29 -0.26
CA GLY A 10 3.49 10.56 -1.22
C GLY A 10 2.90 9.28 -0.63
N MET A 11 3.66 8.57 0.21
CA MET A 11 3.19 7.38 0.93
C MET A 11 2.13 7.71 1.99
N GLY A 12 2.31 8.78 2.75
CA GLY A 12 1.31 9.22 3.74
C GLY A 12 -0.04 9.51 3.09
N VAL A 13 -0.02 10.26 1.97
CA VAL A 13 -1.23 10.54 1.17
C VAL A 13 -1.80 9.26 0.56
N GLY A 14 -0.95 8.40 -0.02
CA GLY A 14 -1.38 7.13 -0.62
C GLY A 14 -2.07 6.19 0.37
N LEU A 15 -1.56 6.06 1.59
CA LEU A 15 -2.17 5.24 2.64
C LEU A 15 -3.52 5.80 3.10
N LEU A 16 -3.67 7.13 3.15
CA LEU A 16 -4.95 7.77 3.47
C LEU A 16 -6.00 7.49 2.38
N THR A 17 -5.60 7.60 1.11
CA THR A 17 -6.45 7.28 -0.04
C THR A 17 -6.85 5.81 -0.05
N ALA A 18 -5.90 4.90 0.24
CA ALA A 18 -6.20 3.47 0.37
C ALA A 18 -7.24 3.21 1.46
N ARG A 19 -7.14 3.87 2.62
CA ARG A 19 -8.13 3.74 3.70
C ARG A 19 -9.52 4.18 3.24
N LEU A 20 -9.62 5.28 2.50
CA LEU A 20 -10.89 5.73 1.94
C LEU A 20 -11.45 4.73 0.93
N GLY A 21 -10.59 4.21 0.03
CA GLY A 21 -10.95 3.18 -0.95
C GLY A 21 -11.46 1.89 -0.31
N LEU A 22 -10.83 1.41 0.77
CA LEU A 22 -11.33 0.24 1.50
C LEU A 22 -12.70 0.48 2.13
N ARG A 23 -12.96 1.71 2.61
CA ARG A 23 -14.26 2.06 3.17
C ARG A 23 -15.33 2.17 2.08
N THR A 24 -15.00 2.77 0.93
CA THR A 24 -15.94 2.87 -0.19
C THR A 24 -16.28 1.48 -0.73
N GLN A 25 -15.29 0.60 -0.88
CA GLN A 25 -15.51 -0.79 -1.27
C GLN A 25 -16.47 -1.52 -0.33
N ARG A 26 -16.37 -1.30 1.00
CA ARG A 26 -17.31 -1.89 1.96
C ARG A 26 -18.72 -1.31 1.87
N LEU A 27 -18.85 -0.05 1.48
CA LEU A 27 -20.15 0.62 1.37
C LEU A 27 -20.87 0.31 0.05
N THR A 28 -20.13 0.11 -1.04
CA THR A 28 -20.70 -0.11 -2.37
C THR A 28 -20.84 -1.57 -2.74
N ARG A 29 -20.23 -2.50 -1.99
CA ARG A 29 -20.27 -3.93 -2.31
C ARG A 29 -21.57 -4.56 -1.75
N PRO A 30 -22.40 -5.19 -2.61
CA PRO A 30 -23.62 -5.87 -2.17
C PRO A 30 -23.38 -7.24 -1.52
N LEU A 31 -22.16 -7.78 -1.66
CA LEU A 31 -21.75 -9.09 -1.14
C LEU A 31 -20.83 -8.93 0.07
N VAL A 32 -21.13 -9.66 1.15
CA VAL A 32 -20.31 -9.70 2.35
C VAL A 32 -18.92 -10.27 2.01
N PHE A 33 -17.87 -9.67 2.55
CA PHE A 33 -16.53 -10.24 2.43
C PHE A 33 -16.45 -11.54 3.24
N GLY A 34 -15.84 -12.59 2.68
CA GLY A 34 -15.43 -13.74 3.48
C GLY A 34 -14.38 -13.33 4.52
N ASP A 35 -14.32 -14.05 5.65
CA ASP A 35 -13.46 -13.73 6.80
C ASP A 35 -11.97 -13.55 6.43
N SER A 36 -11.51 -14.24 5.40
CA SER A 36 -10.13 -14.19 4.89
C SER A 36 -9.95 -13.28 3.67
N GLU A 37 -11.03 -12.82 3.03
CA GLU A 37 -11.00 -12.04 1.79
C GLU A 37 -11.22 -10.55 2.01
N ALA A 38 -11.58 -10.15 3.23
CA ALA A 38 -11.79 -8.75 3.57
C ALA A 38 -10.47 -7.97 3.49
N PRO A 39 -10.34 -6.97 2.60
CA PRO A 39 -9.11 -6.23 2.47
C PRO A 39 -8.88 -5.36 3.73
N ARG A 40 -7.66 -5.42 4.28
CA ARG A 40 -7.25 -4.70 5.50
C ARG A 40 -6.11 -3.74 5.20
N MET A 41 -6.11 -2.60 5.91
CA MET A 41 -5.01 -1.62 5.84
C MET A 41 -3.67 -2.18 6.31
N ALA A 42 -3.69 -3.16 7.22
CA ALA A 42 -2.47 -3.77 7.73
C ALA A 42 -1.71 -4.53 6.63
N ASP A 43 -2.44 -5.24 5.77
CA ASP A 43 -1.90 -6.05 4.68
C ASP A 43 -1.29 -5.13 3.61
N LEU A 44 -2.03 -4.10 3.19
CA LEU A 44 -1.56 -3.05 2.27
C LEU A 44 -0.27 -2.36 2.77
N ARG A 45 -0.22 -2.02 4.06
CA ARG A 45 0.99 -1.42 4.65
C ARG A 45 2.16 -2.40 4.64
N HIS A 46 1.91 -3.67 4.95
CA HIS A 46 2.96 -4.70 4.96
C HIS A 46 3.55 -4.90 3.57
N GLU A 47 2.68 -5.06 2.56
CA GLU A 47 3.08 -5.24 1.17
C GLU A 47 3.83 -4.02 0.64
N LEU A 48 3.35 -2.81 0.94
CA LEU A 48 4.02 -1.56 0.59
C LEU A 48 5.44 -1.50 1.19
N TRP A 49 5.60 -1.89 2.46
CA TRP A 49 6.92 -1.96 3.10
C TRP A 49 7.84 -3.00 2.45
N GLN A 50 7.31 -4.14 2.01
CA GLN A 50 8.10 -5.14 1.29
C GLN A 50 8.58 -4.59 -0.07
N GLN A 51 7.70 -3.94 -0.83
CA GLN A 51 8.04 -3.31 -2.10
C GLN A 51 9.09 -2.20 -1.93
N LEU A 52 8.92 -1.36 -0.91
CA LEU A 52 9.91 -0.35 -0.50
C LEU A 52 11.30 -0.95 -0.28
N ARG A 53 11.39 -2.02 0.52
CA ARG A 53 12.67 -2.71 0.79
C ARG A 53 13.27 -3.32 -0.46
N HIS A 54 12.44 -3.81 -1.38
CA HIS A 54 12.90 -4.33 -2.67
C HIS A 54 13.49 -3.22 -3.55
N LEU A 55 12.83 -2.05 -3.59
CA LEU A 55 13.27 -0.88 -4.36
C LEU A 55 14.52 -0.20 -3.77
N ASP A 56 14.72 -0.30 -2.47
CA ASP A 56 15.92 0.18 -1.77
C ASP A 56 17.15 -0.74 -1.93
N GLY A 57 16.97 -1.93 -2.51
CA GLY A 57 18.05 -2.83 -2.90
C GLY A 57 19.01 -2.17 -3.91
N PRO A 58 20.27 -2.64 -4.02
CA PRO A 58 21.24 -2.05 -4.93
C PRO A 58 20.66 -2.08 -6.36
N ARG A 59 20.46 -0.90 -6.95
CA ARG A 59 20.06 -0.77 -8.35
C ARG A 59 21.10 -1.52 -9.18
N LYS A 60 20.81 -2.74 -9.63
CA LYS A 60 21.48 -3.29 -10.80
C LYS A 60 21.06 -2.40 -11.95
N GLN A 61 21.90 -1.40 -12.24
CA GLN A 61 21.84 -0.65 -13.49
C GLN A 61 21.79 -1.67 -14.62
N SER A 62 20.67 -1.68 -15.35
CA SER A 62 20.62 -2.30 -16.66
C SER A 62 21.69 -1.62 -17.49
N LYS A 63 22.67 -2.42 -17.91
CA LYS A 63 23.59 -2.10 -18.98
C LYS A 63 22.83 -2.07 -20.31
#